data_AF-A0A7C8MI24-F1
#
_entry.id   AF-A0A7C8MI24-F1
#
_cell.length_a   1.000
_cell.length_b   1.000
_cell.length_c   1.000
_cell.angle_alpha   90.00
_cell.angle_beta   90.00
_cell.angle_gamma   90.00
#
_symmetry.space_group_name_H-M   'P 1'
#
loop_
_entity.id
_entity.type
_entity.pdbx_description
1 polymer ?
#
loop_
_entity_poly.entity_id
_entity_poly.type
_entity_poly.pdbx_seq_one_letter_code
_entity_poly.pdbx_strand_id
1 'polypeptide(L)'
;MASAANPQHQSNLLTRLPREILDQIYLEIWRICGLCQHILLHGNGPAGKDNHFRRWQCCTEYRVDDTLQADVEKLRARLDVPLGTDIQGAQPPEIGLYCRRLMSPWRDHWPCGERATQEHGIEAISGYSTSDRCWKTWRDNRPDDMHVPSWSPYLPMLLTCKLVSAHCLKSIYESITLIFIDLKSIQAWFGHRQLRAEWKIVFGEHVAPPAFHKYARSFELSLDPDLGGSFICGNIIRTFPRPNIPMTVTIFIGYIYRASRVSAQ
;
A
#
# COMPACT_ATOMS: atom_id res chain seq x y z
N MET A 1 -29.89 22.87 23.43
CA MET A 1 -30.85 22.28 22.46
C MET A 1 -30.08 21.94 21.19
N ALA A 2 -30.07 20.68 20.76
CA ALA A 2 -29.40 20.30 19.51
C ALA A 2 -30.21 20.83 18.32
N SER A 3 -29.60 21.66 17.47
CA SER A 3 -30.22 22.11 16.22
C SER A 3 -30.59 20.90 15.37
N ALA A 4 -31.79 20.88 14.80
CA ALA A 4 -32.17 19.89 13.80
C ALA A 4 -31.13 19.92 12.66
N ALA A 5 -30.64 18.75 12.25
CA ALA A 5 -29.67 18.65 11.17
C ALA A 5 -30.31 19.20 9.88
N ASN A 6 -29.58 20.10 9.19
CA ASN A 6 -30.04 20.68 7.94
C ASN A 6 -30.33 19.55 6.92
N PRO A 7 -31.49 19.53 6.22
CA PRO A 7 -31.81 18.44 5.33
C PRO A 7 -30.74 18.29 4.24
N GLN A 8 -30.03 17.15 4.24
CA GLN A 8 -28.83 16.95 3.42
C GLN A 8 -29.09 17.13 1.91
N HIS A 9 -30.31 16.86 1.47
CA HIS A 9 -30.76 17.02 0.09
C HIS A 9 -30.95 18.48 -0.35
N GLN A 10 -30.91 19.44 0.58
CA GLN A 10 -31.01 20.87 0.31
C GLN A 10 -29.64 21.57 0.29
N SER A 11 -28.54 20.82 0.44
CA SER A 11 -27.20 21.39 0.39
C SER A 11 -26.95 22.06 -0.96
N ASN A 12 -26.60 23.36 -0.94
CA ASN A 12 -26.25 24.12 -2.15
C ASN A 12 -25.13 23.45 -2.95
N LEU A 13 -24.20 22.75 -2.29
CA LEU A 13 -23.15 21.98 -2.96
C LEU A 13 -23.76 20.90 -3.87
N LEU A 14 -24.79 20.20 -3.39
CA LEU A 14 -25.42 19.08 -4.11
C LEU A 14 -26.51 19.53 -5.08
N THR A 15 -27.16 20.67 -4.83
CA THR A 15 -28.32 21.12 -5.62
C THR A 15 -27.96 22.14 -6.71
N ARG A 16 -26.85 22.89 -6.57
CA ARG A 16 -26.47 23.94 -7.54
C ARG A 16 -25.44 23.50 -8.56
N LEU A 17 -24.58 22.54 -8.22
CA LEU A 17 -23.52 22.10 -9.11
C LEU A 17 -23.96 20.86 -9.89
N PRO A 18 -23.76 20.82 -11.22
CA PRO A 18 -23.91 19.60 -12.00
C PRO A 18 -22.98 18.50 -11.49
N ARG A 19 -23.37 17.26 -11.75
CA ARG A 19 -22.65 16.08 -11.26
C ARG A 19 -21.20 16.06 -11.74
N GLU A 20 -20.98 16.47 -12.97
CA GLU A 20 -19.68 16.53 -13.64
C GLU A 20 -18.72 17.48 -12.91
N ILE A 21 -19.23 18.65 -12.46
CA ILE A 21 -18.45 19.63 -11.71
C ILE A 21 -18.10 19.09 -10.32
N LEU A 22 -19.04 18.40 -9.67
CA LEU A 22 -18.77 17.75 -8.39
C LEU A 22 -17.69 16.67 -8.50
N ASP A 23 -17.76 15.84 -9.53
CA ASP A 23 -16.76 14.79 -9.76
C ASP A 23 -15.37 15.38 -10.05
N GLN A 24 -15.27 16.52 -10.74
CA GLN A 24 -14.01 17.26 -10.91
C GLN A 24 -13.49 17.84 -9.59
N ILE A 25 -14.36 18.44 -8.77
CA ILE A 25 -13.97 18.94 -7.44
C ILE A 25 -13.41 17.81 -6.58
N TYR A 26 -14.09 16.65 -6.55
CA TYR A 26 -13.59 15.49 -5.81
C TYR A 26 -12.24 15.02 -6.35
N LEU A 27 -12.08 14.95 -7.68
CA LEU A 27 -10.82 14.55 -8.29
C LEU A 27 -9.67 15.49 -7.92
N GLU A 28 -9.88 16.82 -7.92
CA GLU A 28 -8.87 17.78 -7.48
C GLU A 28 -8.48 17.59 -6.00
N ILE A 29 -9.46 17.31 -5.14
CA ILE A 29 -9.19 16.96 -3.75
C ILE A 29 -8.29 15.72 -3.72
N TRP A 30 -8.61 14.66 -4.46
CA TRP A 30 -7.81 13.43 -4.48
C TRP A 30 -6.41 13.65 -5.07
N ARG A 31 -6.23 14.54 -6.04
CA ARG A 31 -4.92 14.90 -6.61
C ARG A 31 -3.99 15.50 -5.55
N ILE A 32 -4.50 16.39 -4.70
CA ILE A 32 -3.73 16.99 -3.59
C ILE A 32 -3.25 15.91 -2.61
N CYS A 33 -4.02 14.84 -2.47
CA CYS A 33 -3.73 13.72 -1.57
C CYS A 33 -2.76 12.71 -2.18
N GLY A 34 -2.61 12.74 -3.51
CA GLY A 34 -1.95 11.74 -4.34
C GLY A 34 -2.90 10.67 -4.87
N LEU A 35 -2.89 10.47 -6.18
CA LEU A 35 -3.70 9.45 -6.86
C LEU A 35 -3.14 8.03 -6.70
N CYS A 36 -1.94 7.88 -6.17
CA CYS A 36 -1.32 6.61 -5.85
C CYS A 36 -1.11 6.53 -4.34
N GLN A 37 -1.67 5.51 -3.70
CA GLN A 37 -1.65 5.36 -2.24
C GLN A 37 -1.22 3.96 -1.86
N HIS A 38 -0.15 3.85 -1.07
CA HIS A 38 0.21 2.60 -0.42
C HIS A 38 -0.81 2.25 0.66
N ILE A 39 -1.25 0.99 0.68
CA ILE A 39 -2.05 0.41 1.74
C ILE A 39 -1.15 -0.47 2.58
N LEU A 40 -0.88 -0.02 3.80
CA LEU A 40 0.02 -0.67 4.75
C LEU A 40 -0.80 -1.13 5.95
N LEU A 41 -0.77 -2.41 6.28
CA LEU A 41 -1.28 -2.90 7.56
C LEU A 41 -0.22 -2.59 8.61
N HIS A 42 -0.53 -1.83 9.66
CA HIS A 42 0.34 -1.66 10.82
C HIS A 42 -0.29 -2.26 12.06
N GLY A 43 0.52 -2.52 13.08
CA GLY A 43 0.08 -2.97 14.39
C GLY A 43 1.04 -2.58 15.47
N ASN A 44 0.56 -2.51 16.72
CA ASN A 44 1.41 -2.43 17.89
C ASN A 44 1.20 -3.72 18.71
N GLY A 45 2.11 -4.68 18.57
CA GLY A 45 2.24 -5.80 19.49
C GLY A 45 1.90 -7.19 18.94
N PRO A 46 2.34 -8.25 19.65
CA PRO A 46 2.26 -9.64 19.20
C PRO A 46 0.83 -10.22 19.11
N ALA A 47 -0.19 -9.46 19.52
CA ALA A 47 -1.58 -9.91 19.62
C ALA A 47 -2.54 -9.28 18.60
N GLY A 48 -2.06 -8.43 17.68
CA GLY A 48 -2.83 -7.88 16.56
C GLY A 48 -4.09 -7.06 16.89
N LYS A 49 -4.38 -6.79 18.17
CA LYS A 49 -5.58 -6.07 18.62
C LYS A 49 -5.65 -4.61 18.15
N ASP A 50 -4.51 -4.01 17.83
CA ASP A 50 -4.39 -2.62 17.35
C ASP A 50 -4.00 -2.54 15.87
N ASN A 51 -4.23 -3.63 15.13
CA ASN A 51 -3.91 -3.67 13.71
C ASN A 51 -4.88 -2.78 12.93
N HIS A 52 -4.33 -1.94 12.05
CA HIS A 52 -5.11 -1.03 11.23
C HIS A 52 -4.44 -0.78 9.90
N PHE A 53 -5.26 -0.52 8.88
CA PHE A 53 -4.75 -0.04 7.62
C PHE A 53 -4.37 1.42 7.70
N ARG A 54 -3.25 1.71 7.06
CA ARG A 54 -2.72 3.05 6.90
C ARG A 54 -2.50 3.31 5.42
N ARG A 55 -2.84 4.54 5.03
CA ARG A 55 -2.58 5.04 3.70
C ARG A 55 -1.31 5.89 3.73
N TRP A 56 -0.50 5.74 2.71
CA TRP A 56 0.67 6.57 2.49
C TRP A 56 0.73 7.02 1.03
N GLN A 57 0.83 8.32 0.80
CA GLN A 57 0.91 8.86 -0.56
C GLN A 57 2.17 8.33 -1.24
N CYS A 58 2.04 7.72 -2.42
CA CYS A 58 3.19 7.34 -3.23
C CYS A 58 3.89 8.59 -3.80
N CYS A 59 5.22 8.63 -3.78
CA CYS A 59 6.03 9.67 -4.44
C CYS A 59 6.65 9.20 -5.74
N THR A 60 6.44 7.94 -6.12
CA THR A 60 6.95 7.36 -7.35
C THR A 60 5.87 7.50 -8.42
N GLU A 61 6.23 8.08 -9.56
CA GLU A 61 5.39 7.97 -10.74
C GLU A 61 5.37 6.51 -11.20
N TYR A 62 4.22 6.05 -11.70
CA TYR A 62 4.14 4.71 -12.27
C TYR A 62 5.13 4.59 -13.43
N ARG A 63 6.06 3.64 -13.33
CA ARG A 63 7.01 3.29 -14.40
C ARG A 63 7.04 1.78 -14.57
N VAL A 64 7.04 1.33 -15.82
CA VAL A 64 7.21 -0.09 -16.15
C VAL A 64 8.67 -0.52 -15.94
N ASP A 65 9.60 0.43 -16.01
CA ASP A 65 11.03 0.18 -15.90
C ASP A 65 11.47 -0.05 -14.45
N ASP A 66 12.13 -1.19 -14.18
CA ASP A 66 12.81 -1.43 -12.91
C ASP A 66 14.17 -0.70 -12.89
N THR A 67 14.11 0.57 -12.52
CA THR A 67 15.30 1.43 -12.42
C THR A 67 16.32 0.91 -11.40
N LEU A 68 15.85 0.25 -10.34
CA LEU A 68 16.72 -0.32 -9.31
C LEU A 68 17.53 -1.50 -9.88
N GLN A 69 16.86 -2.41 -10.59
CA GLN A 69 17.54 -3.51 -11.27
C GLN A 69 18.51 -2.97 -12.33
N ALA A 70 18.10 -1.97 -13.12
CA ALA A 70 18.98 -1.38 -14.13
C ALA A 70 20.26 -0.78 -13.51
N ASP A 71 20.16 -0.14 -12.35
CA ASP A 71 21.33 0.42 -11.66
C ASP A 71 22.24 -0.66 -11.06
N VAL A 72 21.66 -1.76 -10.57
CA VAL A 72 22.41 -2.95 -10.13
C VAL A 72 23.16 -3.59 -11.31
N GLU A 73 22.54 -3.70 -12.49
CA GLU A 73 23.21 -4.25 -13.67
C GLU A 73 24.32 -3.33 -14.20
N LYS A 74 24.16 -2.01 -14.12
CA LYS A 74 25.25 -1.07 -14.43
C LYS A 74 26.42 -1.22 -13.45
N LEU A 75 26.12 -1.35 -12.15
CA LEU A 75 27.14 -1.59 -11.13
C LEU A 75 27.88 -2.91 -11.41
N ARG A 76 27.14 -3.96 -11.76
CA ARG A 76 27.66 -5.26 -12.12
C ARG A 76 28.63 -5.18 -13.29
N ALA A 77 28.22 -4.54 -14.38
CA ALA A 77 29.05 -4.35 -15.56
C ALA A 77 30.33 -3.56 -15.25
N ARG A 78 30.23 -2.51 -14.40
CA ARG A 78 31.38 -1.71 -13.97
C ARG A 78 32.41 -2.51 -13.16
N LEU A 79 31.95 -3.51 -12.40
CA LEU A 79 32.79 -4.36 -11.56
C LEU A 79 33.23 -5.65 -12.25
N ASP A 80 32.87 -5.83 -13.53
CA ASP A 80 33.13 -7.05 -14.31
C ASP A 80 32.65 -8.34 -13.62
N VAL A 81 31.52 -8.27 -12.94
CA VAL A 81 30.92 -9.43 -12.24
C VAL A 81 29.96 -10.15 -13.19
N PRO A 82 30.19 -11.42 -13.57
CA PRO A 82 29.30 -12.15 -14.48
C PRO A 82 27.88 -12.27 -13.93
N LEU A 83 26.86 -12.34 -14.79
CA LEU A 83 25.47 -12.60 -14.38
C LEU A 83 25.37 -13.90 -13.56
N GLY A 84 24.53 -13.90 -12.53
CA GLY A 84 24.32 -15.04 -11.62
C GLY A 84 25.37 -15.20 -10.51
N THR A 85 26.47 -14.46 -10.55
CA THR A 85 27.47 -14.39 -9.46
C THR A 85 27.01 -13.44 -8.33
N ASP A 86 27.44 -13.67 -7.10
CA ASP A 86 27.18 -12.70 -6.03
C ASP A 86 28.03 -11.43 -6.23
N ILE A 87 27.37 -10.27 -6.31
CA ILE A 87 28.01 -8.96 -6.42
C ILE A 87 28.53 -8.44 -5.07
N GLN A 88 28.04 -8.98 -3.95
CA GLN A 88 28.50 -8.57 -2.61
C GLN A 88 29.98 -8.90 -2.38
N GLY A 89 30.51 -9.93 -3.04
CA GLY A 89 31.94 -10.30 -2.94
C GLY A 89 32.89 -9.18 -3.39
N ALA A 90 32.44 -8.30 -4.29
CA ALA A 90 33.24 -7.16 -4.77
C ALA A 90 33.25 -5.96 -3.80
N GLN A 91 32.41 -5.98 -2.76
CA GLN A 91 32.31 -4.95 -1.69
C GLN A 91 32.33 -3.48 -2.18
N PRO A 92 31.63 -3.10 -3.27
CA PRO A 92 31.59 -1.69 -3.65
C PRO A 92 30.76 -0.89 -2.62
N PRO A 93 31.06 0.40 -2.40
CA PRO A 93 30.36 1.21 -1.40
C PRO A 93 28.83 1.24 -1.60
N GLU A 94 28.37 1.18 -2.85
CA GLU A 94 26.95 1.29 -3.19
C GLU A 94 26.16 -0.02 -3.00
N ILE A 95 26.81 -1.19 -2.91
CA ILE A 95 26.07 -2.47 -2.88
C ILE A 95 25.21 -2.59 -1.63
N GLY A 96 25.68 -2.07 -0.49
CA GLY A 96 24.91 -2.09 0.75
C GLY A 96 23.59 -1.34 0.61
N LEU A 97 23.59 -0.23 -0.13
CA LEU A 97 22.38 0.55 -0.40
C LEU A 97 21.43 -0.21 -1.34
N TYR A 98 21.94 -0.75 -2.45
CA TYR A 98 21.09 -1.49 -3.39
C TYR A 98 20.53 -2.78 -2.79
N CYS A 99 21.33 -3.53 -2.03
CA CYS A 99 20.84 -4.70 -1.29
C CYS A 99 19.74 -4.32 -0.30
N ARG A 100 19.89 -3.20 0.43
CA ARG A 100 18.83 -2.71 1.32
C ARG A 100 17.54 -2.41 0.55
N ARG A 101 17.63 -1.74 -0.61
CA ARG A 101 16.46 -1.42 -1.44
C ARG A 101 15.79 -2.68 -2.01
N LEU A 102 16.56 -3.64 -2.48
CA LEU A 102 16.07 -4.91 -3.03
C LEU A 102 15.41 -5.82 -1.97
N MET A 103 15.92 -5.80 -0.73
CA MET A 103 15.36 -6.57 0.39
C MET A 103 14.21 -5.84 1.11
N SER A 104 14.05 -4.55 0.85
CA SER A 104 12.98 -3.74 1.46
C SER A 104 11.61 -4.18 0.93
N PRO A 105 10.53 -4.13 1.74
CA PRO A 105 9.17 -4.29 1.22
C PRO A 105 8.86 -3.23 0.15
N TRP A 106 9.50 -2.06 0.21
CA TRP A 106 9.23 -0.96 -0.71
C TRP A 106 9.71 -1.24 -2.14
N ARG A 107 10.72 -2.09 -2.37
CA ARG A 107 11.13 -2.58 -3.71
C ARG A 107 11.28 -1.50 -4.79
N ASP A 108 10.50 -1.57 -5.86
CA ASP A 108 10.37 -0.58 -6.94
C ASP A 108 9.85 0.79 -6.46
N HIS A 109 9.18 0.80 -5.31
CA HIS A 109 8.84 2.00 -4.52
C HIS A 109 9.89 2.32 -3.45
N TRP A 110 11.15 1.88 -3.60
CA TRP A 110 12.23 2.24 -2.66
C TRP A 110 12.33 3.76 -2.35
N PRO A 111 12.02 4.71 -3.25
CA PRO A 111 12.01 6.13 -2.89
C PRO A 111 10.96 6.45 -1.81
N CYS A 112 9.80 5.77 -1.85
CA CYS A 112 8.79 5.89 -0.81
C CYS A 112 9.29 5.36 0.53
N GLY A 113 10.05 4.26 0.53
CA GLY A 113 10.71 3.72 1.72
C GLY A 113 11.74 4.68 2.30
N GLU A 114 12.59 5.27 1.46
CA GLU A 114 13.59 6.25 1.92
C GLU A 114 12.94 7.49 2.53
N ARG A 115 11.90 8.04 1.88
CA ARG A 115 11.10 9.14 2.44
C ARG A 115 10.45 8.76 3.76
N ALA A 116 9.89 7.54 3.84
CA ALA A 116 9.32 7.00 5.07
C ALA A 116 10.37 6.98 6.20
N THR A 117 11.59 6.52 5.92
CA THR A 117 12.70 6.57 6.90
C THR A 117 13.12 7.98 7.26
N GLN A 118 13.15 8.91 6.31
CA GLN A 118 13.48 10.31 6.61
C GLN A 118 12.46 10.95 7.55
N GLU A 119 11.16 10.70 7.35
CA GLU A 119 10.09 11.31 8.14
C GLU A 119 9.92 10.68 9.54
N HIS A 120 10.24 9.39 9.67
CA HIS A 120 9.81 8.59 10.82
C HIS A 120 10.87 7.63 11.38
N GLY A 121 12.08 7.63 10.82
CA GLY A 121 13.20 6.82 11.29
C GLY A 121 13.29 5.44 10.66
N ILE A 122 14.36 4.71 11.02
CA ILE A 122 14.71 3.42 10.39
C ILE A 122 13.64 2.33 10.58
N GLU A 123 12.82 2.43 11.64
CA GLU A 123 11.71 1.51 11.92
C GLU A 123 10.64 1.52 10.81
N ALA A 124 10.60 2.55 9.96
CA ALA A 124 9.73 2.62 8.77
C ALA A 124 10.07 1.60 7.68
N ILE A 125 11.28 1.04 7.72
CA ILE A 125 11.78 -0.01 6.82
C ILE A 125 12.23 -1.20 7.69
N SER A 126 11.31 -1.88 8.35
CA SER A 126 11.63 -3.08 9.16
C SER A 126 11.74 -4.34 8.29
N GLY A 127 12.93 -4.61 7.74
CA GLY A 127 13.21 -5.87 7.07
C GLY A 127 12.36 -6.09 5.81
N TYR A 128 11.59 -7.18 5.77
CA TYR A 128 10.77 -7.62 4.62
C TYR A 128 9.29 -7.18 4.70
N SER A 129 8.90 -6.42 5.72
CA SER A 129 7.49 -6.06 5.94
C SER A 129 7.38 -4.67 6.53
N THR A 130 6.37 -3.91 6.10
CA THR A 130 6.02 -2.63 6.74
C THR A 130 5.06 -2.82 7.92
N SER A 131 4.67 -4.07 8.22
CA SER A 131 3.52 -4.36 9.07
C SER A 131 3.80 -4.57 10.54
N ASP A 132 5.06 -4.46 10.96
CA ASP A 132 5.46 -4.96 12.27
C ASP A 132 5.31 -3.91 13.39
N ARG A 133 5.41 -2.61 13.08
CA ARG A 133 5.23 -1.53 14.07
C ARG A 133 4.53 -0.33 13.48
N CYS A 134 3.60 0.28 14.21
CA CYS A 134 3.06 1.58 13.81
C CYS A 134 4.08 2.69 14.06
N TRP A 135 4.90 2.97 13.06
CA TRP A 135 5.95 3.99 13.06
C TRP A 135 5.43 5.44 13.25
N LYS A 136 4.11 5.68 13.20
CA LYS A 136 3.50 6.99 13.55
C LYS A 136 3.05 7.14 15.02
N THR A 137 3.10 6.09 15.85
CA THR A 137 2.67 6.16 17.28
C THR A 137 3.74 6.70 18.23
N TRP A 138 4.94 7.02 17.76
CA TRP A 138 6.02 7.55 18.62
C TRP A 138 5.94 9.05 18.90
N ARG A 139 4.82 9.73 18.59
CA ARG A 139 4.57 11.14 18.95
C ARG A 139 3.46 11.32 20.00
N ASP A 140 3.13 10.27 20.74
CA ASP A 140 2.03 10.25 21.72
C ASP A 140 2.43 10.81 23.09
N ASN A 141 2.88 12.07 23.11
CA ASN A 141 2.74 12.96 24.26
C ASN A 141 1.68 14.05 23.99
N ARG A 142 0.77 13.81 23.04
CA ARG A 142 -0.36 14.71 22.77
C ARG A 142 -1.66 14.01 23.20
N PRO A 143 -2.52 14.68 23.99
CA PRO A 143 -3.73 14.07 24.53
C PRO A 143 -4.66 13.55 23.42
N ASP A 144 -5.22 12.37 23.68
CA ASP A 144 -6.05 11.53 22.79
C ASP A 144 -7.38 12.16 22.34
N ASP A 145 -7.81 13.25 22.97
CA ASP A 145 -9.11 13.83 22.69
C ASP A 145 -9.03 14.85 21.55
N MET A 146 -9.53 14.41 20.38
CA MET A 146 -10.00 15.26 19.28
C MET A 146 -9.01 15.65 18.17
N HIS A 147 -8.24 14.69 17.65
CA HIS A 147 -7.63 14.83 16.33
C HIS A 147 -8.10 13.75 15.37
N VAL A 148 -9.15 14.03 14.60
CA VAL A 148 -9.22 13.49 13.23
C VAL A 148 -7.87 13.84 12.61
N PRO A 149 -7.05 12.86 12.20
CA PRO A 149 -5.72 13.18 11.75
C PRO A 149 -5.85 14.15 10.59
N SER A 150 -5.25 15.35 10.71
CA SER A 150 -5.31 16.45 9.73
C SER A 150 -4.86 16.05 8.31
N TRP A 151 -4.34 14.83 8.19
CA TRP A 151 -3.75 14.22 7.01
C TRP A 151 -4.55 13.00 6.51
N SER A 152 -5.77 12.76 6.99
CA SER A 152 -6.72 11.89 6.27
C SER A 152 -7.66 12.77 5.45
N PRO A 153 -7.26 13.17 4.23
CA PRO A 153 -7.99 14.17 3.45
C PRO A 153 -9.38 13.69 3.00
N TYR A 154 -9.60 12.38 3.03
CA TYR A 154 -10.86 11.74 2.69
C TYR A 154 -11.86 11.79 3.84
N LEU A 155 -11.40 11.68 5.11
CA LEU A 155 -12.30 11.57 6.26
C LEU A 155 -13.21 12.80 6.43
N PRO A 156 -12.72 14.05 6.33
CA PRO A 156 -13.59 15.23 6.38
C PRO A 156 -14.71 15.19 5.33
N MET A 157 -14.39 14.76 4.11
CA MET A 157 -15.37 14.64 3.03
C MET A 157 -16.37 13.50 3.27
N LEU A 158 -15.87 12.32 3.67
CA LEU A 158 -16.69 11.14 3.96
C LEU A 158 -17.61 11.32 5.18
N LEU A 159 -17.21 12.17 6.13
CA LEU A 159 -17.95 12.47 7.36
C LEU A 159 -18.89 13.68 7.20
N THR A 160 -18.85 14.39 6.06
CA THR A 160 -19.69 15.58 5.83
C THR A 160 -21.19 15.21 5.86
N CYS A 161 -21.62 14.29 5.00
CA CYS A 161 -23.02 13.81 4.97
C CYS A 161 -23.13 12.49 4.19
N LYS A 162 -24.26 11.77 4.31
CA LYS A 162 -24.42 10.45 3.66
C LYS A 162 -24.37 10.55 2.13
N LEU A 163 -24.91 11.62 1.55
CA LEU A 163 -24.93 11.84 0.10
C LEU A 163 -23.53 12.14 -0.45
N VAL A 164 -22.82 13.08 0.18
CA VAL A 164 -21.43 13.41 -0.18
C VAL A 164 -20.54 12.19 0.02
N SER A 165 -20.70 11.47 1.14
CA SER A 165 -19.96 10.23 1.41
C SER A 165 -20.15 9.19 0.29
N ALA A 166 -21.38 8.97 -0.17
CA ALA A 166 -21.64 8.05 -1.29
C ALA A 166 -20.98 8.50 -2.60
N HIS A 167 -20.98 9.82 -2.90
CA HIS A 167 -20.31 10.37 -4.07
C HIS A 167 -18.79 10.23 -3.97
N CYS A 168 -18.21 10.60 -2.83
CA CYS A 168 -16.79 10.51 -2.56
C CYS A 168 -16.30 9.06 -2.58
N LEU A 169 -17.03 8.10 -2.00
CA LEU A 169 -16.64 6.68 -2.06
C LEU A 169 -16.46 6.20 -3.50
N LYS A 170 -17.40 6.52 -4.40
CA LYS A 170 -17.25 6.20 -5.83
C LYS A 170 -16.04 6.90 -6.41
N SER A 171 -15.94 8.22 -6.24
CA SER A 171 -14.89 9.05 -6.83
C SER A 171 -13.48 8.64 -6.36
N ILE A 172 -13.28 8.37 -5.07
CA ILE A 172 -12.01 7.93 -4.48
C ILE A 172 -11.54 6.64 -5.15
N TYR A 173 -12.37 5.59 -5.13
CA TYR A 173 -11.96 4.29 -5.63
C TYR A 173 -11.86 4.25 -7.17
N GLU A 174 -12.61 5.08 -7.89
CA GLU A 174 -12.44 5.21 -9.35
C GLU A 174 -11.16 5.98 -9.75
N SER A 175 -10.68 6.87 -8.88
CA SER A 175 -9.57 7.77 -9.22
C SER A 175 -8.21 7.32 -8.66
N ILE A 176 -8.20 6.55 -7.57
CA ILE A 176 -6.97 6.21 -6.84
C ILE A 176 -6.51 4.79 -7.17
N THR A 177 -5.24 4.66 -7.50
CA THR A 177 -4.53 3.38 -7.53
C THR A 177 -4.04 3.02 -6.13
N LEU A 178 -4.51 1.89 -5.61
CA LEU A 178 -4.02 1.34 -4.34
C LEU A 178 -2.78 0.48 -4.59
N ILE A 179 -1.68 0.75 -3.89
CA ILE A 179 -0.43 0.03 -4.02
C ILE A 179 -0.22 -0.84 -2.78
N PHE A 180 0.03 -2.12 -2.99
CA PHE A 180 0.38 -3.05 -1.93
C PHE A 180 1.81 -3.53 -2.13
N ILE A 181 2.64 -3.37 -1.09
CA ILE A 181 4.09 -3.63 -1.15
C ILE A 181 4.52 -4.81 -0.25
N ASP A 182 3.56 -5.42 0.45
CA ASP A 182 3.82 -6.58 1.29
C ASP A 182 2.61 -7.51 1.31
N LEU A 183 2.87 -8.81 1.47
CA LEU A 183 1.83 -9.84 1.43
C LEU A 183 0.89 -9.78 2.63
N LYS A 184 1.33 -9.29 3.80
CA LYS A 184 0.46 -9.19 4.98
C LYS A 184 -0.66 -8.18 4.70
N SER A 185 -0.32 -7.01 4.18
CA SER A 185 -1.27 -5.97 3.79
C SER A 185 -2.26 -6.46 2.73
N ILE A 186 -1.79 -7.23 1.73
CA ILE A 186 -2.66 -7.83 0.70
C ILE A 186 -3.65 -8.83 1.30
N GLN A 187 -3.16 -9.77 2.10
CA GLN A 187 -4.00 -10.83 2.68
C GLN A 187 -4.99 -10.29 3.71
N ALA A 188 -4.61 -9.24 4.44
CA ALA A 188 -5.51 -8.49 5.30
C ALA A 188 -6.57 -7.72 4.50
N TRP A 189 -6.27 -7.28 3.27
CA TRP A 189 -7.20 -6.44 2.50
C TRP A 189 -8.20 -7.29 1.73
N PHE A 190 -7.72 -8.29 1.00
CA PHE A 190 -8.56 -9.13 0.15
C PHE A 190 -9.14 -10.34 0.90
N GLY A 191 -8.72 -10.55 2.14
CA GLY A 191 -9.09 -11.72 2.94
C GLY A 191 -8.29 -12.97 2.55
N HIS A 192 -8.61 -14.06 3.26
CA HIS A 192 -7.85 -15.30 3.23
C HIS A 192 -8.82 -16.49 3.29
N ARG A 193 -8.47 -17.62 2.63
CA ARG A 193 -9.30 -18.84 2.68
C ARG A 193 -9.11 -19.64 3.97
N GLN A 194 -7.86 -19.78 4.42
CA GLN A 194 -7.52 -20.59 5.57
C GLN A 194 -6.28 -19.98 6.22
N LEU A 195 -6.45 -19.36 7.38
CA LEU A 195 -5.33 -18.96 8.23
C LEU A 195 -5.00 -20.07 9.21
N ARG A 196 -3.71 -20.32 9.38
CA ARG A 196 -3.23 -21.05 10.56
C ARG A 196 -3.58 -20.25 11.82
N ALA A 197 -3.75 -20.94 12.95
CA ALA A 197 -4.26 -20.35 14.19
C ALA A 197 -3.41 -19.16 14.67
N GLU A 198 -2.09 -19.26 14.51
CA GLU A 198 -1.11 -18.23 14.85
C GLU A 198 -1.29 -16.91 14.07
N TRP A 199 -1.85 -16.97 12.85
CA TRP A 199 -2.03 -15.80 12.00
C TRP A 199 -3.42 -15.17 12.11
N LYS A 200 -4.41 -15.87 12.67
CA LYS A 200 -5.74 -15.29 12.95
C LYS A 200 -5.66 -14.08 13.87
N ILE A 201 -4.73 -14.14 14.82
CA ILE A 201 -4.46 -13.06 15.78
C ILE A 201 -3.93 -11.81 15.06
N VAL A 202 -3.13 -11.98 14.01
CA VAL A 202 -2.48 -10.88 13.26
C VAL A 202 -3.41 -10.28 12.21
N PHE A 203 -4.23 -11.07 11.53
CA PHE A 203 -5.05 -10.56 10.42
C PHE A 203 -6.46 -10.10 10.81
N GLY A 204 -6.96 -10.52 11.99
CA GLY A 204 -8.31 -10.17 12.42
C GLY A 204 -9.37 -10.40 11.34
N GLU A 205 -10.42 -9.57 11.36
CA GLU A 205 -11.45 -9.48 10.31
C GLU A 205 -11.16 -8.30 9.35
N HIS A 206 -9.90 -8.02 9.07
CA HIS A 206 -9.58 -6.99 8.10
C HIS A 206 -10.03 -7.48 6.70
N VAL A 207 -10.89 -6.68 6.07
CA VAL A 207 -11.35 -6.87 4.70
C VAL A 207 -11.54 -5.48 4.10
N ALA A 208 -11.28 -5.37 2.80
CA ALA A 208 -11.49 -4.16 2.03
C ALA A 208 -12.92 -3.62 2.22
N PRO A 209 -13.11 -2.30 2.28
CA PRO A 209 -14.44 -1.72 2.31
C PRO A 209 -15.27 -2.18 1.09
N PRO A 210 -16.58 -2.45 1.20
CA PRO A 210 -17.40 -2.89 0.06
C PRO A 210 -17.32 -1.95 -1.16
N ALA A 211 -17.10 -0.65 -0.91
CA ALA A 211 -16.91 0.35 -1.96
C ALA A 211 -15.65 0.09 -2.82
N PHE A 212 -14.58 -0.47 -2.26
CA PHE A 212 -13.41 -0.89 -3.02
C PHE A 212 -13.81 -1.91 -4.08
N HIS A 213 -14.48 -2.99 -3.68
CA HIS A 213 -14.92 -4.03 -4.63
C HIS A 213 -15.89 -3.51 -5.70
N LYS A 214 -16.67 -2.48 -5.38
CA LYS A 214 -17.67 -1.93 -6.30
C LYS A 214 -17.10 -0.94 -7.31
N TYR A 215 -16.13 -0.12 -6.90
CA TYR A 215 -15.73 1.06 -7.65
C TYR A 215 -14.25 1.07 -8.04
N ALA A 216 -13.39 0.30 -7.36
CA ALA A 216 -11.96 0.32 -7.64
C ALA A 216 -11.69 -0.14 -9.07
N ARG A 217 -10.86 0.63 -9.78
CA ARG A 217 -10.49 0.38 -11.17
C ARG A 217 -9.07 -0.15 -11.33
N SER A 218 -8.17 0.26 -10.43
CA SER A 218 -6.77 -0.12 -10.46
C SER A 218 -6.24 -0.42 -9.06
N PHE A 219 -5.36 -1.41 -8.99
CA PHE A 219 -4.43 -1.57 -7.88
C PHE A 219 -3.13 -2.17 -8.39
N GLU A 220 -2.08 -1.98 -7.62
CA GLU A 220 -0.73 -2.39 -7.93
C GLU A 220 -0.20 -3.31 -6.83
N LEU A 221 0.47 -4.38 -7.23
CA LEU A 221 1.14 -5.31 -6.33
C LEU A 221 2.64 -5.28 -6.60
N SER A 222 3.42 -4.89 -5.60
CA SER A 222 4.86 -5.09 -5.58
C SER A 222 5.17 -6.30 -4.71
N LEU A 223 5.68 -7.36 -5.34
CA LEU A 223 5.77 -8.68 -4.74
C LEU A 223 7.21 -9.18 -4.63
N ASP A 224 7.42 -10.01 -3.61
CA ASP A 224 8.68 -10.71 -3.35
C ASP A 224 8.96 -11.84 -4.34
N PRO A 225 10.19 -12.00 -4.87
CA PRO A 225 10.57 -13.16 -5.68
C PRO A 225 10.39 -14.48 -4.92
N ASP A 226 10.56 -14.48 -3.60
CA ASP A 226 10.23 -15.61 -2.71
C ASP A 226 8.76 -15.55 -2.24
N LEU A 227 7.88 -15.25 -3.20
CA LEU A 227 6.43 -15.21 -3.02
C LEU A 227 5.93 -16.50 -2.37
N GLY A 228 6.49 -17.64 -2.80
CA GLY A 228 6.12 -18.98 -2.37
C GLY A 228 6.32 -19.21 -0.86
N GLY A 229 7.43 -18.74 -0.30
CA GLY A 229 7.72 -18.86 1.13
C GLY A 229 6.97 -17.85 2.01
N SER A 230 6.52 -16.74 1.41
CA SER A 230 5.90 -15.62 2.13
C SER A 230 4.36 -15.69 2.19
N PHE A 231 3.74 -16.68 1.52
CA PHE A 231 2.30 -16.88 1.58
C PHE A 231 1.83 -17.47 2.91
N ILE A 232 0.94 -16.74 3.58
CA ILE A 232 0.32 -17.21 4.83
C ILE A 232 -0.89 -18.12 4.55
N CYS A 233 -1.45 -18.07 3.34
CA CYS A 233 -2.46 -19.00 2.85
C CYS A 233 -2.13 -19.39 1.39
N GLY A 234 -2.02 -20.69 1.11
CA GLY A 234 -1.79 -21.15 -0.27
C GLY A 234 -2.97 -20.79 -1.17
N ASN A 235 -2.71 -19.93 -2.17
CA ASN A 235 -3.59 -19.50 -3.28
C ASN A 235 -4.40 -18.19 -3.09
N ILE A 236 -3.74 -17.05 -3.37
CA ILE A 236 -4.40 -15.74 -3.63
C ILE A 236 -5.18 -15.72 -4.95
N ILE A 237 -4.81 -16.53 -5.95
CA ILE A 237 -5.44 -16.50 -7.29
C ILE A 237 -6.95 -16.82 -7.24
N ARG A 238 -7.42 -17.51 -6.19
CA ARG A 238 -8.83 -17.91 -6.03
C ARG A 238 -9.69 -16.97 -5.17
N THR A 239 -9.13 -15.88 -4.64
CA THR A 239 -9.87 -14.88 -3.81
C THR A 239 -10.08 -13.54 -4.51
N PHE A 240 -9.57 -13.35 -5.74
CA PHE A 240 -9.92 -12.18 -6.54
C PHE A 240 -11.42 -12.10 -6.81
N PRO A 241 -12.00 -10.88 -6.87
CA PRO A 241 -13.43 -10.72 -7.08
C PRO A 241 -13.89 -11.36 -8.40
N ARG A 242 -15.09 -11.95 -8.35
CA ARG A 242 -15.82 -12.54 -9.48
C ARG A 242 -15.93 -11.56 -10.68
N PRO A 243 -16.10 -12.08 -11.92
CA PRO A 243 -15.64 -11.44 -13.17
C PRO A 243 -16.45 -10.23 -13.69
N ASN A 244 -17.29 -9.58 -12.87
CA ASN A 244 -18.25 -8.59 -13.39
C ASN A 244 -17.79 -7.12 -13.33
N ILE A 245 -16.55 -6.84 -12.90
CA ILE A 245 -15.99 -5.49 -12.94
C ILE A 245 -14.61 -5.56 -13.60
N PRO A 246 -14.36 -4.86 -14.72
CA PRO A 246 -13.03 -4.77 -15.29
C PRO A 246 -12.15 -3.99 -14.31
N MET A 247 -11.17 -4.69 -13.73
CA MET A 247 -10.17 -4.13 -12.82
C MET A 247 -8.81 -4.38 -13.43
N THR A 248 -8.02 -3.33 -13.58
CA THR A 248 -6.63 -3.43 -14.03
C THR A 248 -5.77 -3.82 -12.84
N VAL A 249 -5.05 -4.93 -12.99
CA VAL A 249 -4.09 -5.40 -12.00
C VAL A 249 -2.70 -5.30 -12.60
N THR A 250 -1.85 -4.47 -12.00
CA THR A 250 -0.43 -4.45 -12.34
C THR A 250 0.34 -5.24 -11.28
N ILE A 251 1.16 -6.18 -11.72
CA ILE A 251 1.97 -7.03 -10.84
C ILE A 251 3.44 -6.80 -11.19
N PHE A 252 4.21 -6.32 -10.21
CA PHE A 252 5.67 -6.26 -10.27
C PHE A 252 6.23 -7.41 -9.45
N ILE A 253 7.01 -8.28 -10.10
CA ILE A 253 7.78 -9.33 -9.45
C ILE A 253 9.24 -8.90 -9.54
N GLY A 254 9.81 -8.46 -8.42
CA GLY A 254 11.23 -8.12 -8.38
C GLY A 254 12.04 -9.41 -8.54
N TYR A 255 12.80 -9.57 -9.63
CA TYR A 255 13.63 -10.75 -9.81
C TYR A 255 14.91 -10.62 -8.98
N ILE A 256 15.03 -11.42 -7.93
CA ILE A 256 16.35 -11.74 -7.36
C ILE A 256 16.71 -13.11 -7.91
N TYR A 257 17.73 -13.16 -8.78
CA TYR A 257 18.35 -14.41 -9.20
C TYR A 257 18.95 -15.11 -7.97
N ARG A 258 18.17 -15.99 -7.34
CA ARG A 258 18.70 -17.01 -6.44
C ARG A 258 19.11 -18.19 -7.30
N ALA A 259 20.41 -18.36 -7.48
CA ALA A 259 20.97 -19.60 -8.03
C ALA A 259 20.72 -20.74 -7.02
N SER A 260 19.53 -21.30 -7.03
CA SER A 260 19.28 -22.61 -6.45
C SER A 260 19.84 -23.63 -7.44
N ARG A 261 20.99 -24.23 -7.12
CA ARG A 261 21.45 -25.46 -7.78
C ARG A 261 20.32 -26.48 -7.72
N VAL A 262 19.60 -26.67 -8.81
CA VAL A 262 18.93 -27.94 -9.07
C VAL A 262 19.98 -28.79 -9.77
N SER A 263 20.73 -29.54 -8.96
CA SER A 263 21.45 -30.70 -9.46
C SER A 263 20.40 -31.66 -10.00
N ALA A 264 20.29 -31.76 -11.33
CA ALA A 264 19.59 -32.86 -11.94
C ALA A 264 20.44 -34.12 -11.73
N GLN A 265 19.90 -35.07 -10.97
CA GLN A 265 20.12 -36.50 -11.17
C GLN A 265 18.78 -37.10 -11.57
#